data_AF-A0A4P9VP66-F1
#
_entry.id   AF-A0A4P9VP66-F1
#
_cell.length_a   1.000
_cell.length_b   1.000
_cell.length_c   1.000
_cell.angle_alpha   90.00
_cell.angle_beta   90.00
_cell.angle_gamma   90.00
#
_symmetry.space_group_name_H-M   'P 1'
#
loop_
_entity.id
_entity.type
_entity.pdbx_description
1 polymer ?
#
loop_
_entity_poly.entity_id
_entity_poly.type
_entity_poly.pdbx_seq_one_letter_code
_entity_poly.pdbx_strand_id
1 'polypeptide(L)'
;MKNQHLFKQACYSLALLGPLFFISYGFANYVTSLRAPVSSVFFEWEKAIPVIPWMIIPYWSIDILFALSLFCCKSSQALFTLSKRLASAILIAVLCFLIYPLQFAFPRPEMGGLLGDLFNLLYAFDQPFNQAPSLHIALLVILWVHFLPLCYRLFKGLVNIWFSLILLSVLFTYQHHFIDIPTGLALGWFSCYLFPTINSSINNPHSKSAKYFSFWQWQGLIHSGYCIIYGLFALLCVGFSFINPPLTLILFWPACSLTIISLGYAGLGANIFQKNQGALQPAARWLLLPYHLGALLSWHWYTKNQPAYQEVDKQLSIGRRVKTSDLNNLEALKPLAIVDLASEYSEHPQLLNSQIPYLSLGIMDLTPPNKEQLLQATEFIHHYQQQGYHVLVHCALGYSRSAAVIIAYWLATGRVKTTDEAIRFLQELRPNTVLNQNFIHTLNSFNQSRKMETSTALLSKTISSPC
;
A
#
# COMPACT_ATOMS: atom_id res chain seq x y z
N MET A 1 -32.91 3.03 12.36
CA MET A 1 -31.96 3.96 13.02
C MET A 1 -30.56 3.98 12.40
N LYS A 2 -29.83 2.85 12.26
CA LYS A 2 -28.45 2.83 11.73
C LYS A 2 -28.29 3.43 10.32
N ASN A 3 -29.22 3.14 9.40
CA ASN A 3 -29.19 3.70 8.04
C ASN A 3 -29.49 5.21 7.99
N GLN A 4 -30.39 5.71 8.85
CA GLN A 4 -30.70 7.14 8.93
C GLN A 4 -29.50 7.96 9.45
N HIS A 5 -28.74 7.40 10.39
CA HIS A 5 -27.53 8.04 10.89
C HIS A 5 -26.45 8.14 9.81
N LEU A 6 -26.22 7.08 9.05
CA LEU A 6 -25.23 7.07 7.97
C LEU A 6 -25.62 8.02 6.83
N PHE A 7 -26.90 8.08 6.48
CA PHE A 7 -27.41 9.05 5.49
C PHE A 7 -27.16 10.50 5.92
N LYS A 8 -27.45 10.84 7.19
CA LYS A 8 -27.13 12.17 7.73
C LYS A 8 -25.63 12.47 7.67
N GLN A 9 -24.78 11.51 8.00
CA GLN A 9 -23.33 11.66 7.86
C GLN A 9 -22.90 11.90 6.41
N ALA A 10 -23.51 11.21 5.44
CA ALA A 10 -23.23 11.44 4.02
C ALA A 10 -23.64 12.85 3.59
N CYS A 11 -24.80 13.35 4.03
CA CYS A 11 -25.23 14.74 3.81
C CYS A 11 -24.22 15.73 4.41
N TYR A 12 -23.75 15.50 5.64
CA TYR A 12 -22.73 16.36 6.26
C TYR A 12 -21.39 16.32 5.51
N SER A 13 -20.93 15.13 5.10
CA SER A 13 -19.74 15.00 4.27
C SER A 13 -19.87 15.76 2.95
N LEU A 14 -21.02 15.69 2.28
CA LEU A 14 -21.26 16.43 1.04
C LEU A 14 -21.29 17.94 1.28
N ALA A 15 -21.98 18.39 2.34
CA ALA A 15 -22.06 19.78 2.74
C ALA A 15 -20.71 20.36 3.21
N LEU A 16 -19.74 19.52 3.55
CA LEU A 16 -18.37 19.93 3.85
C LEU A 16 -17.48 19.91 2.59
N LEU A 17 -17.47 18.79 1.87
CA LEU A 17 -16.57 18.56 0.74
C LEU A 17 -16.94 19.40 -0.49
N GLY A 18 -18.23 19.64 -0.73
CA GLY A 18 -18.70 20.49 -1.83
C GLY A 18 -18.15 21.92 -1.69
N PRO A 19 -18.47 22.65 -0.60
CA PRO A 19 -17.91 23.98 -0.37
C PRO A 19 -16.39 23.99 -0.29
N LEU A 20 -15.76 22.99 0.33
CA LEU A 20 -14.30 22.87 0.32
C LEU A 20 -13.75 22.90 -1.10
N PHE A 21 -14.32 22.11 -2.01
CA PHE A 21 -13.94 22.09 -3.41
C PHE A 21 -14.18 23.44 -4.08
N PHE A 22 -15.41 23.94 -4.14
CA PHE A 22 -15.74 25.18 -4.86
C PHE A 22 -14.93 26.39 -4.36
N ILE A 23 -14.79 26.55 -3.05
CA ILE A 23 -14.08 27.69 -2.45
C ILE A 23 -12.58 27.59 -2.72
N SER A 24 -11.96 26.45 -2.44
CA SER A 24 -10.51 26.29 -2.59
C SER A 24 -10.07 26.24 -4.06
N TYR A 25 -10.84 25.59 -4.93
CA TYR A 25 -10.60 25.52 -6.37
C TYR A 25 -10.76 26.89 -7.05
N GLY A 26 -11.83 27.61 -6.70
CA GLY A 26 -12.07 28.98 -7.16
C GLY A 26 -11.00 29.96 -6.65
N PHE A 27 -10.59 29.81 -5.39
CA PHE A 27 -9.50 30.62 -4.82
C PHE A 27 -8.17 30.39 -5.54
N ALA A 28 -7.80 29.14 -5.83
CA ALA A 28 -6.59 28.83 -6.59
C ALA A 28 -6.61 29.48 -7.97
N ASN A 29 -7.73 29.36 -8.70
CA ASN A 29 -7.93 30.02 -9.98
C ASN A 29 -7.79 31.54 -9.89
N TYR A 30 -8.44 32.16 -8.90
CA TYR A 30 -8.37 33.61 -8.70
C TYR A 30 -6.94 34.07 -8.43
N VAL A 31 -6.24 33.43 -7.49
CA VAL A 31 -4.85 33.78 -7.17
C VAL A 31 -3.94 33.60 -8.38
N THR A 32 -4.12 32.53 -9.16
CA THR A 32 -3.32 32.32 -10.37
C THR A 32 -3.64 33.34 -11.46
N SER A 33 -4.89 33.78 -11.59
CA SER A 33 -5.26 34.84 -12.53
C SER A 33 -4.55 36.17 -12.24
N LEU A 34 -4.26 36.47 -10.97
CA LEU A 34 -3.46 37.64 -10.56
C LEU A 34 -1.97 37.49 -10.89
N ARG A 35 -1.50 36.27 -11.17
CA ARG A 35 -0.10 35.96 -11.52
C ARG A 35 0.10 35.73 -13.01
N ALA A 36 -0.98 35.76 -13.80
CA ALA A 36 -0.93 35.53 -15.24
C ALA A 36 -0.09 36.63 -15.95
N PRO A 37 0.61 36.29 -17.04
CA PRO A 37 0.63 35.00 -17.73
C PRO A 37 1.48 33.93 -17.01
N VAL A 38 1.01 32.68 -17.02
CA VAL A 38 1.73 31.52 -16.49
C VAL A 38 2.04 30.52 -17.60
N SER A 39 2.96 29.58 -17.34
CA SER A 39 3.39 28.61 -18.35
C SER A 39 2.32 27.57 -18.69
N SER A 40 2.46 26.91 -19.84
CA SER A 40 1.71 25.72 -20.22
C SER A 40 2.68 24.58 -20.50
N VAL A 41 2.33 23.36 -20.09
CA VAL A 41 3.14 22.16 -20.34
C VAL A 41 2.30 21.14 -21.11
N PHE A 42 2.68 20.89 -22.35
CA PHE A 42 2.02 19.94 -23.23
C PHE A 42 3.03 19.35 -24.23
N PHE A 43 2.67 18.22 -24.83
CA PHE A 43 3.45 17.60 -25.90
C PHE A 43 2.91 18.00 -27.28
N GLU A 44 3.81 18.18 -28.25
CA GLU A 44 3.43 18.61 -29.61
C GLU A 44 2.45 17.66 -30.31
N TRP A 45 2.51 16.36 -30.02
CA TRP A 45 1.59 15.38 -30.59
C TRP A 45 0.14 15.55 -30.10
N GLU A 46 -0.09 16.26 -28.98
CA GLU A 46 -1.43 16.50 -28.45
C GLU A 46 -2.29 17.34 -29.42
N LYS A 47 -1.67 18.16 -30.26
CA LYS A 47 -2.35 18.95 -31.30
C LYS A 47 -3.08 18.10 -32.33
N ALA A 48 -2.72 16.82 -32.47
CA ALA A 48 -3.36 15.88 -33.39
C ALA A 48 -4.59 15.18 -32.80
N ILE A 49 -4.87 15.34 -31.49
CA ILE A 49 -6.03 14.74 -30.83
C ILE A 49 -7.29 15.48 -31.31
N PRO A 50 -8.31 14.82 -31.87
CA PRO A 50 -9.55 15.51 -32.25
C PRO A 50 -10.42 15.79 -31.02
N VAL A 51 -11.25 16.83 -31.07
CA VAL A 51 -12.35 17.00 -30.10
C VAL A 51 -13.46 15.99 -30.44
N ILE A 52 -13.91 15.21 -29.45
CA ILE A 52 -15.03 14.27 -29.60
C ILE A 52 -16.18 14.75 -28.71
N PRO A 53 -17.22 15.40 -29.26
CA PRO A 53 -18.20 16.15 -28.48
C PRO A 53 -18.93 15.35 -27.40
N TRP A 54 -19.32 14.11 -27.69
CA TRP A 54 -20.08 13.29 -26.75
C TRP A 54 -19.25 12.84 -25.53
N MET A 55 -17.92 12.94 -25.57
CA MET A 55 -17.04 12.63 -24.43
C MET A 55 -17.24 13.60 -23.25
N ILE A 56 -17.96 14.71 -23.45
CA ILE A 56 -18.41 15.59 -22.37
C ILE A 56 -19.35 14.88 -21.37
N ILE A 57 -20.07 13.85 -21.83
CA ILE A 57 -20.99 13.07 -20.99
C ILE A 57 -20.23 12.24 -19.94
N PRO A 58 -19.28 11.35 -20.31
CA PRO A 58 -18.48 10.66 -19.30
C PRO A 58 -17.67 11.65 -18.45
N TYR A 59 -17.17 12.75 -19.02
CA TYR A 59 -16.47 13.79 -18.25
C TYR A 59 -17.37 14.31 -17.09
N TRP A 60 -18.54 14.87 -17.39
CA TRP A 60 -19.47 15.39 -16.36
C TRP A 60 -19.95 14.33 -15.36
N SER A 61 -19.97 13.06 -15.75
CA SER A 61 -20.46 11.99 -14.88
C SER A 61 -19.67 11.87 -13.57
N ILE A 62 -18.42 12.36 -13.53
CA ILE A 62 -17.60 12.30 -12.33
C ILE A 62 -18.19 13.09 -11.16
N ASP A 63 -18.83 14.24 -11.42
CA ASP A 63 -19.38 15.11 -10.38
C ASP A 63 -20.61 14.47 -9.72
N ILE A 64 -21.41 13.80 -10.53
CA ILE A 64 -22.54 13.01 -10.06
C ILE A 64 -22.05 11.81 -9.26
N LEU A 65 -21.04 11.09 -9.78
CA LEU A 65 -20.43 9.95 -9.09
C LEU A 65 -19.77 10.35 -7.77
N PHE A 66 -19.19 11.54 -7.70
CA PHE A 66 -18.65 12.12 -6.47
C PHE A 66 -19.73 12.23 -5.40
N ALA A 67 -20.86 12.89 -5.70
CA ALA A 67 -21.95 13.04 -4.74
C ALA A 67 -22.53 11.68 -4.34
N LEU A 68 -22.81 10.81 -5.32
CA LEU A 68 -23.37 9.48 -5.09
C LEU A 68 -22.47 8.59 -4.22
N SER A 69 -21.15 8.69 -4.37
CA SER A 69 -20.19 7.85 -3.64
C SER A 69 -20.35 7.94 -2.11
N LEU A 70 -20.66 9.12 -1.59
CA LEU A 70 -20.87 9.35 -0.16
C LEU A 70 -22.10 8.60 0.38
N PHE A 71 -23.15 8.46 -0.45
CA PHE A 71 -24.37 7.74 -0.09
C PHE A 71 -24.27 6.22 -0.29
N CYS A 72 -23.29 5.76 -1.08
CA CYS A 72 -23.05 4.35 -1.32
C CYS A 72 -22.20 3.64 -0.24
N CYS A 73 -21.65 4.38 0.73
CA CYS A 73 -20.88 3.81 1.82
C CYS A 73 -21.73 2.88 2.73
N LYS A 74 -21.16 1.73 3.10
CA LYS A 74 -21.83 0.74 3.98
C LYS A 74 -21.60 0.95 5.48
N SER A 75 -20.68 1.84 5.86
CA SER A 75 -20.35 2.14 7.25
C SER A 75 -19.81 3.56 7.41
N SER A 76 -19.92 4.12 8.61
CA SER A 76 -19.36 5.43 8.94
C SER A 76 -17.84 5.48 8.76
N GLN A 77 -17.14 4.37 9.02
CA GLN A 77 -15.71 4.26 8.79
C GLN A 77 -15.37 4.34 7.30
N ALA A 78 -16.13 3.62 6.45
CA ALA A 78 -15.92 3.67 5.00
C ALA A 78 -16.17 5.08 4.45
N LEU A 79 -17.24 5.74 4.93
CA LEU A 79 -17.55 7.13 4.58
C LEU A 79 -16.46 8.10 5.01
N PHE A 80 -15.94 7.96 6.24
CA PHE A 80 -14.87 8.82 6.74
C PHE A 80 -13.57 8.61 5.96
N THR A 81 -13.20 7.36 5.65
CA THR A 81 -12.04 7.06 4.81
C THR A 81 -12.20 7.65 3.41
N LEU A 82 -13.35 7.49 2.77
CA LEU A 82 -13.64 8.09 1.46
C LEU A 82 -13.54 9.62 1.52
N SER A 83 -14.18 10.24 2.53
CA SER A 83 -14.17 11.70 2.70
C SER A 83 -12.75 12.24 2.86
N LYS A 84 -11.88 11.54 3.61
CA LYS A 84 -10.46 11.91 3.75
C LYS A 84 -9.69 11.79 2.43
N ARG A 85 -9.92 10.74 1.64
CA ARG A 85 -9.30 10.59 0.31
C ARG A 85 -9.69 11.72 -0.64
N LEU A 86 -10.98 12.06 -0.67
CA LEU A 86 -11.50 13.16 -1.50
C LEU A 86 -10.94 14.51 -1.03
N ALA A 87 -10.97 14.79 0.27
CA ALA A 87 -10.41 16.01 0.84
C ALA A 87 -8.90 16.14 0.58
N SER A 88 -8.11 15.06 0.73
CA SER A 88 -6.68 15.13 0.45
C SER A 88 -6.38 15.37 -1.01
N ALA A 89 -7.13 14.77 -1.94
CA ALA A 89 -6.97 15.05 -3.36
C ALA A 89 -7.23 16.52 -3.68
N ILE A 90 -8.34 17.08 -3.17
CA ILE A 90 -8.69 18.50 -3.36
C ILE A 90 -7.59 19.41 -2.80
N LEU A 91 -7.21 19.21 -1.54
CA LEU A 91 -6.26 20.08 -0.85
C LEU A 91 -4.85 20.02 -1.47
N ILE A 92 -4.38 18.83 -1.83
CA ILE A 92 -3.05 18.68 -2.45
C ILE A 92 -3.05 19.25 -3.88
N ALA A 93 -4.12 19.02 -4.67
CA ALA A 93 -4.24 19.61 -6.01
C ALA A 93 -4.22 21.15 -5.94
N VAL A 94 -5.02 21.74 -5.06
CA VAL A 94 -5.06 23.20 -4.84
C VAL A 94 -3.69 23.74 -4.41
N LEU A 95 -3.00 23.04 -3.51
CA LEU A 95 -1.65 23.42 -3.11
C LEU A 95 -0.68 23.41 -4.31
N CYS A 96 -0.75 22.39 -5.15
CA CYS A 96 0.06 22.31 -6.37
C CYS A 96 -0.25 23.46 -7.34
N PHE A 97 -1.53 23.77 -7.58
CA PHE A 97 -1.94 24.89 -8.45
C PHE A 97 -1.41 26.24 -7.95
N LEU A 98 -1.30 26.41 -6.63
CA LEU A 98 -0.75 27.62 -6.01
C LEU A 98 0.79 27.69 -6.05
N ILE A 99 1.48 26.56 -5.97
CA ILE A 99 2.95 26.49 -5.98
C ILE A 99 3.50 26.55 -7.40
N TYR A 100 2.87 25.84 -8.33
CA TYR A 100 3.29 25.74 -9.73
C TYR A 100 2.09 25.96 -10.66
N PRO A 101 1.67 27.23 -10.84
CA PRO A 101 0.51 27.54 -11.65
C PRO A 101 0.77 27.26 -13.13
N LEU A 102 -0.17 26.60 -13.78
CA LEU A 102 -0.15 26.31 -15.21
C LEU A 102 -1.45 26.78 -15.85
N GLN A 103 -1.41 27.13 -17.13
CA GLN A 103 -2.60 27.47 -17.90
C GLN A 103 -2.78 26.54 -19.09
N PHE A 104 -4.02 26.36 -19.52
CA PHE A 104 -4.36 25.58 -20.72
C PHE A 104 -3.79 26.22 -22.01
N ALA A 105 -3.24 25.40 -22.91
CA ALA A 105 -2.57 25.87 -24.12
C ALA A 105 -3.47 25.97 -25.34
N PHE A 106 -4.54 25.16 -25.42
CA PHE A 106 -5.39 25.09 -26.62
C PHE A 106 -6.61 26.00 -26.49
N PRO A 107 -7.12 26.59 -27.59
CA PRO A 107 -8.38 27.30 -27.54
C PRO A 107 -9.52 26.30 -27.28
N ARG A 108 -10.48 26.72 -26.47
CA ARG A 108 -11.69 25.93 -26.20
C ARG A 108 -12.54 25.83 -27.46
N PRO A 109 -12.96 24.63 -27.88
CA PRO A 109 -13.81 24.48 -29.06
C PRO A 109 -15.19 25.11 -28.82
N GLU A 110 -15.63 25.96 -29.74
CA GLU A 110 -17.02 26.44 -29.79
C GLU A 110 -17.90 25.37 -30.40
N MET A 111 -18.97 24.98 -29.71
CA MET A 111 -19.89 23.96 -30.18
C MET A 111 -21.34 24.38 -30.00
N GLY A 112 -22.17 24.02 -30.98
CA GLY A 112 -23.61 24.27 -30.95
C GLY A 112 -24.42 23.08 -30.41
N GLY A 113 -25.65 23.36 -29.97
CA GLY A 113 -26.62 22.36 -29.49
C GLY A 113 -26.40 21.93 -28.04
N LEU A 114 -27.16 20.93 -27.59
CA LEU A 114 -27.22 20.52 -26.18
C LEU A 114 -25.86 20.12 -25.59
N LEU A 115 -24.99 19.50 -26.39
CA LEU A 115 -23.63 19.17 -25.94
C LEU A 115 -22.78 20.42 -25.77
N GLY A 116 -22.94 21.41 -26.66
CA GLY A 116 -22.29 22.72 -26.54
C GLY A 116 -22.68 23.45 -25.26
N ASP A 117 -23.95 23.35 -24.84
CA ASP A 117 -24.40 23.94 -23.56
C ASP A 117 -23.70 23.28 -22.35
N LEU A 118 -23.45 21.97 -22.39
CA LEU A 118 -22.67 21.27 -21.36
C LEU A 118 -21.20 21.73 -21.34
N PHE A 119 -20.61 22.02 -22.49
CA PHE A 119 -19.27 22.63 -22.57
C PHE A 119 -19.28 24.05 -22.01
N ASN A 120 -20.27 24.88 -22.36
CA ASN A 120 -20.36 26.25 -21.86
C ASN A 120 -20.55 26.30 -20.34
N LEU A 121 -21.39 25.41 -19.79
CA LEU A 121 -21.55 25.27 -18.35
C LEU A 121 -20.24 24.86 -17.67
N LEU A 122 -19.52 23.91 -18.28
CA LEU A 122 -18.22 23.47 -17.79
C LEU A 122 -17.21 24.61 -17.83
N TYR A 123 -17.18 25.39 -18.90
CA TYR A 123 -16.27 26.53 -19.06
C TYR A 123 -16.52 27.68 -18.09
N ALA A 124 -17.76 27.86 -17.64
CA ALA A 124 -18.10 28.83 -16.61
C ALA A 124 -17.53 28.40 -15.24
N PHE A 125 -17.57 27.10 -14.96
CA PHE A 125 -17.12 26.54 -13.70
C PHE A 125 -15.61 26.27 -13.64
N ASP A 126 -15.07 25.63 -14.67
CA ASP A 126 -13.67 25.24 -14.78
C ASP A 126 -12.89 26.29 -15.56
N GLN A 127 -12.03 27.03 -14.84
CA GLN A 127 -11.22 28.13 -15.35
C GLN A 127 -9.80 27.62 -15.72
N PRO A 128 -9.05 28.31 -16.58
CA PRO A 128 -7.95 27.70 -17.33
C PRO A 128 -6.70 27.34 -16.49
N PHE A 129 -6.66 27.63 -15.19
CA PHE A 129 -5.45 27.61 -14.38
C PHE A 129 -5.24 26.35 -13.51
N ASN A 130 -6.22 25.45 -13.45
CA ASN A 130 -6.20 24.29 -12.56
C ASN A 130 -5.84 22.99 -13.30
N GLN A 131 -4.60 22.90 -13.78
CA GLN A 131 -4.15 21.84 -14.69
C GLN A 131 -3.50 20.64 -13.97
N ALA A 132 -2.26 20.79 -13.49
CA ALA A 132 -1.46 19.67 -12.96
C ALA A 132 -1.27 19.76 -11.43
N PRO A 133 -1.57 18.69 -10.67
CA PRO A 133 -2.17 17.42 -11.10
C PRO A 133 -3.67 17.56 -11.41
N SER A 134 -4.20 16.80 -12.38
CA SER A 134 -5.64 16.82 -12.67
C SER A 134 -6.43 16.30 -11.47
N LEU A 135 -7.24 17.19 -10.87
CA LEU A 135 -8.15 16.81 -9.80
C LEU A 135 -9.25 15.88 -10.32
N HIS A 136 -9.70 16.06 -11.55
CA HIS A 136 -10.65 15.16 -12.22
C HIS A 136 -10.12 13.72 -12.27
N ILE A 137 -8.87 13.53 -12.72
CA ILE A 137 -8.24 12.19 -12.76
C ILE A 137 -7.96 11.65 -11.34
N ALA A 138 -7.61 12.50 -10.38
CA ALA A 138 -7.44 12.07 -9.00
C ALA A 138 -8.75 11.55 -8.38
N LEU A 139 -9.86 12.27 -8.60
CA LEU A 139 -11.21 11.86 -8.20
C LEU A 139 -11.60 10.55 -8.91
N LEU A 140 -11.27 10.41 -10.20
CA LEU A 140 -11.54 9.21 -10.98
C LEU A 140 -10.94 7.98 -10.31
N VAL A 141 -9.68 8.03 -9.88
CA VAL A 141 -9.02 6.91 -9.20
C VAL A 141 -9.73 6.57 -7.89
N ILE A 142 -10.02 7.57 -7.06
CA ILE A 142 -10.67 7.39 -5.75
C ILE A 142 -12.05 6.76 -5.91
N LEU A 143 -12.84 7.28 -6.85
CA LEU A 143 -14.19 6.82 -7.12
C LEU A 143 -14.18 5.42 -7.76
N TRP A 144 -13.26 5.14 -8.68
CA TRP A 144 -13.13 3.81 -9.29
C TRP A 144 -12.84 2.75 -8.23
N VAL A 145 -11.88 3.01 -7.34
CA VAL A 145 -11.56 2.13 -6.20
C VAL A 145 -12.76 1.96 -5.25
N HIS A 146 -13.58 2.99 -5.10
CA HIS A 146 -14.77 2.95 -4.24
C HIS A 146 -15.92 2.14 -4.85
N PHE A 147 -16.26 2.35 -6.12
CA PHE A 147 -17.42 1.73 -6.76
C PHE A 147 -17.17 0.28 -7.20
N LEU A 148 -15.96 -0.07 -7.65
CA LEU A 148 -15.68 -1.39 -8.21
C LEU A 148 -15.99 -2.57 -7.24
N PRO A 149 -15.73 -2.47 -5.92
CA PRO A 149 -16.11 -3.49 -4.94
C PRO A 149 -17.61 -3.56 -4.65
N LEU A 150 -18.39 -2.52 -4.96
CA LEU A 150 -19.83 -2.47 -4.72
C LEU A 150 -20.62 -3.22 -5.80
N CYS A 151 -20.05 -3.39 -6.99
CA CYS A 151 -20.72 -3.99 -8.14
C CYS A 151 -20.66 -5.52 -8.16
N TYR A 152 -21.76 -6.14 -8.57
CA TYR A 152 -21.80 -7.57 -8.91
C TYR A 152 -20.83 -7.89 -10.05
N ARG A 153 -20.32 -9.13 -10.08
CA ARG A 153 -19.25 -9.56 -11.01
C ARG A 153 -19.53 -9.20 -12.48
N LEU A 154 -20.77 -9.37 -12.96
CA LEU A 154 -21.15 -9.08 -14.34
C LEU A 154 -21.07 -7.58 -14.68
N PHE A 155 -21.36 -6.70 -13.73
CA PHE A 155 -21.36 -5.24 -13.95
C PHE A 155 -19.99 -4.59 -13.80
N LYS A 156 -18.99 -5.31 -13.26
CA LYS A 156 -17.62 -4.79 -13.12
C LYS A 156 -17.00 -4.40 -14.46
N GLY A 157 -17.29 -5.16 -15.52
CA GLY A 157 -16.83 -4.84 -16.87
C GLY A 157 -17.35 -3.48 -17.33
N LEU A 158 -18.66 -3.23 -17.18
CA LEU A 158 -19.29 -1.96 -17.55
C LEU A 158 -18.73 -0.78 -16.76
N VAL A 159 -18.54 -0.95 -15.44
CA VAL A 159 -17.92 0.09 -14.61
C VAL A 159 -16.49 0.38 -15.09
N ASN A 160 -15.68 -0.64 -15.36
CA ASN A 160 -14.32 -0.42 -15.87
C ASN A 160 -14.30 0.29 -17.22
N ILE A 161 -15.22 -0.06 -18.13
CA ILE A 161 -15.36 0.61 -19.43
C ILE A 161 -15.73 2.08 -19.21
N TRP A 162 -16.73 2.35 -18.36
CA TRP A 162 -17.18 3.72 -18.09
C TRP A 162 -16.07 4.58 -17.48
N PHE A 163 -15.41 4.11 -16.43
CA PHE A 163 -14.28 4.84 -15.83
C PHE A 163 -13.10 5.02 -16.81
N SER A 164 -12.87 4.08 -17.74
CA SER A 164 -11.90 4.28 -18.82
C SER A 164 -12.32 5.38 -19.79
N LEU A 165 -13.63 5.51 -20.09
CA LEU A 165 -14.14 6.63 -20.89
C LEU A 165 -13.98 7.96 -20.17
N ILE A 166 -14.19 8.02 -18.84
CA ILE A 166 -13.92 9.24 -18.06
C ILE A 166 -12.42 9.60 -18.15
N LEU A 167 -11.52 8.62 -18.00
CA LEU A 167 -10.08 8.83 -18.11
C LEU A 167 -9.68 9.41 -19.48
N LEU A 168 -10.24 8.87 -20.56
CA LEU A 168 -9.95 9.34 -21.92
C LEU A 168 -10.63 10.67 -22.25
N SER A 169 -11.79 10.94 -21.63
CA SER A 169 -12.60 12.11 -21.94
C SER A 169 -11.82 13.42 -21.80
N VAL A 170 -10.95 13.52 -20.81
CA VAL A 170 -10.20 14.75 -20.51
C VAL A 170 -9.37 15.27 -21.67
N LEU A 171 -8.84 14.37 -22.51
CA LEU A 171 -8.09 14.73 -23.73
C LEU A 171 -9.04 15.07 -24.87
N PHE A 172 -10.10 14.29 -25.07
CA PHE A 172 -11.04 14.49 -26.18
C PHE A 172 -12.00 15.66 -25.97
N THR A 173 -12.09 16.20 -24.75
CA THR A 173 -12.83 17.43 -24.42
C THR A 173 -11.93 18.65 -24.34
N TYR A 174 -10.61 18.51 -24.59
CA TYR A 174 -9.63 19.61 -24.44
C TYR A 174 -9.72 20.28 -23.06
N GLN A 175 -9.86 19.50 -21.99
CA GLN A 175 -9.88 20.05 -20.62
C GLN A 175 -8.53 19.90 -19.91
N HIS A 176 -7.74 18.91 -20.33
CA HIS A 176 -6.45 18.60 -19.74
C HIS A 176 -5.42 18.28 -20.82
N HIS A 177 -4.18 18.58 -20.50
CA HIS A 177 -3.02 18.11 -21.25
C HIS A 177 -2.63 16.71 -20.80
N PHE A 178 -1.86 16.00 -21.63
CA PHE A 178 -1.46 14.63 -21.31
C PHE A 178 -0.72 14.53 -19.97
N ILE A 179 0.07 15.54 -19.60
CA ILE A 179 0.81 15.58 -18.33
C ILE A 179 -0.11 15.56 -17.09
N ASP A 180 -1.34 16.04 -17.21
CA ASP A 180 -2.27 16.09 -16.09
C ASP A 180 -2.81 14.70 -15.73
N ILE A 181 -2.77 13.75 -16.68
CA ILE A 181 -3.20 12.36 -16.48
C ILE A 181 -2.26 11.62 -15.52
N PRO A 182 -0.96 11.42 -15.79
CA PRO A 182 -0.09 10.68 -14.88
C PRO A 182 0.06 11.39 -13.52
N THR A 183 0.05 12.72 -13.49
CA THR A 183 0.12 13.49 -12.24
C THR A 183 -1.17 13.38 -11.43
N GLY A 184 -2.35 13.42 -12.08
CA GLY A 184 -3.65 13.15 -11.45
C GLY A 184 -3.79 11.71 -10.96
N LEU A 185 -3.32 10.72 -11.75
CA LEU A 185 -3.28 9.31 -11.33
C LEU A 185 -2.41 9.15 -10.08
N ALA A 186 -1.22 9.78 -10.07
CA ALA A 186 -0.32 9.76 -8.92
C ALA A 186 -0.99 10.36 -7.67
N LEU A 187 -1.66 11.52 -7.80
CA LEU A 187 -2.39 12.13 -6.70
C LEU A 187 -3.55 11.27 -6.18
N GLY A 188 -4.34 10.68 -7.08
CA GLY A 188 -5.46 9.81 -6.72
C GLY A 188 -5.00 8.56 -5.97
N TRP A 189 -3.95 7.89 -6.47
CA TRP A 189 -3.35 6.74 -5.79
C TRP A 189 -2.69 7.13 -4.48
N PHE A 190 -1.99 8.27 -4.42
CA PHE A 190 -1.40 8.80 -3.19
C PHE A 190 -2.46 9.10 -2.12
N SER A 191 -3.59 9.69 -2.50
CA SER A 191 -4.72 9.91 -1.59
C SER A 191 -5.29 8.60 -1.05
N CYS A 192 -5.44 7.59 -1.92
CA CYS A 192 -5.86 6.24 -1.50
C CYS A 192 -4.84 5.56 -0.59
N TYR A 193 -3.55 5.81 -0.83
CA TYR A 193 -2.45 5.31 -0.03
C TYR A 193 -2.42 5.96 1.35
N LEU A 194 -2.54 7.29 1.47
CA LEU A 194 -2.60 7.99 2.76
C LEU A 194 -3.71 7.46 3.69
N PHE A 195 -4.82 7.01 3.11
CA PHE A 195 -5.96 6.48 3.85
C PHE A 195 -6.32 5.07 3.36
N PRO A 196 -5.58 4.02 3.78
CA PRO A 196 -5.81 2.66 3.33
C PRO A 196 -7.13 2.10 3.82
N THR A 197 -7.64 1.08 3.13
CA THR A 197 -8.84 0.36 3.54
C THR A 197 -8.50 -0.61 4.67
N ILE A 198 -9.19 -0.51 5.81
CA ILE A 198 -8.99 -1.37 6.98
C ILE A 198 -10.08 -2.46 6.94
N ASN A 199 -9.69 -3.72 6.73
CA ASN A 199 -10.60 -4.86 6.88
C ASN A 199 -10.42 -5.48 8.26
N SER A 200 -11.36 -5.27 9.17
CA SER A 200 -11.38 -5.84 10.52
C SER A 200 -11.87 -7.30 10.56
N SER A 201 -11.83 -8.03 9.45
CA SER A 201 -12.62 -9.27 9.26
C SER A 201 -11.97 -10.55 9.81
N ILE A 202 -10.87 -10.50 10.56
CA ILE A 202 -10.34 -11.70 11.23
C ILE A 202 -10.33 -11.46 12.73
N ASN A 203 -11.25 -12.14 13.42
CA ASN A 203 -11.16 -12.47 14.83
C ASN A 203 -9.92 -13.36 15.02
N ASN A 204 -8.73 -12.79 15.01
CA ASN A 204 -7.56 -13.49 15.51
C ASN A 204 -7.53 -13.22 17.02
N PRO A 205 -7.85 -14.18 17.91
CA PRO A 205 -7.89 -13.96 19.35
C PRO A 205 -6.54 -13.52 19.94
N HIS A 206 -5.45 -13.67 19.18
CA HIS A 206 -4.11 -13.21 19.53
C HIS A 206 -3.78 -11.78 19.02
N SER A 207 -4.64 -11.17 18.19
CA SER A 207 -4.52 -9.77 17.73
C SER A 207 -5.28 -8.82 18.67
N LYS A 208 -4.88 -8.77 19.94
CA LYS A 208 -5.58 -7.95 20.96
C LYS A 208 -5.38 -6.43 20.83
N SER A 209 -4.74 -5.92 19.78
CA SER A 209 -4.54 -4.47 19.64
C SER A 209 -4.37 -3.94 18.21
N ALA A 210 -5.21 -4.36 17.26
CA ALA A 210 -5.39 -3.58 16.03
C ALA A 210 -6.32 -2.38 16.29
N LYS A 211 -5.94 -1.51 17.25
CA LYS A 211 -6.57 -0.21 17.44
C LYS A 211 -6.24 0.66 16.22
N TYR A 212 -7.17 1.54 15.87
CA TYR A 212 -7.26 2.37 14.66
C TYR A 212 -6.12 3.40 14.46
N PHE A 213 -5.04 3.29 15.22
CA PHE A 213 -3.83 4.10 15.20
C PHE A 213 -2.66 3.12 15.01
N SER A 214 -1.78 3.18 14.03
CA SER A 214 -1.52 4.19 13.02
C SER A 214 -0.68 3.53 11.92
N PHE A 215 -1.21 3.44 10.69
CA PHE A 215 -0.39 3.06 9.53
C PHE A 215 0.87 3.93 9.40
N TRP A 216 0.75 5.18 9.86
CA TRP A 216 1.79 6.20 9.84
C TRP A 216 2.50 6.40 11.18
N GLN A 217 2.43 5.42 12.09
CA GLN A 217 3.17 5.52 13.35
C GLN A 217 4.65 5.50 13.06
N TRP A 218 5.37 6.44 13.65
CA TRP A 218 6.82 6.34 13.71
C TRP A 218 7.23 5.25 14.69
N GLN A 219 8.04 4.30 14.22
CA GLN A 219 8.54 3.16 14.99
C GLN A 219 9.99 3.37 15.47
N GLY A 220 10.55 4.56 15.24
CA GLY A 220 11.97 4.82 15.42
C GLY A 220 12.80 4.39 14.19
N LEU A 221 14.08 4.75 14.18
CA LEU A 221 14.97 4.46 13.06
C LEU A 221 15.18 2.96 12.90
N ILE A 222 14.73 2.40 11.78
CA ILE A 222 14.81 0.95 11.51
C ILE A 222 16.18 0.60 10.93
N HIS A 223 16.64 1.33 9.91
CA HIS A 223 17.97 1.11 9.35
C HIS A 223 18.50 2.34 8.60
N SER A 224 19.46 3.06 9.20
CA SER A 224 20.05 4.28 8.62
C SER A 224 20.67 4.05 7.24
N GLY A 225 21.45 2.98 7.08
CA GLY A 225 22.12 2.66 5.81
C GLY A 225 21.15 2.56 4.63
N TYR A 226 20.12 1.72 4.72
CA TYR A 226 19.13 1.59 3.66
C TYR A 226 18.27 2.85 3.48
N CYS A 227 17.93 3.55 4.57
CA CYS A 227 17.26 4.86 4.48
C CYS A 227 18.04 5.83 3.57
N ILE A 228 19.36 5.96 3.80
CA ILE A 228 20.25 6.82 3.01
C ILE A 228 20.36 6.31 1.57
N ILE A 229 20.59 5.01 1.35
CA ILE A 229 20.75 4.44 0.01
C ILE A 229 19.51 4.71 -0.85
N TYR A 230 18.32 4.39 -0.35
CA TYR A 230 17.07 4.62 -1.08
C TYR A 230 16.78 6.11 -1.28
N GLY A 231 17.12 6.95 -0.28
CA GLY A 231 17.00 8.40 -0.38
C GLY A 231 17.92 9.00 -1.45
N LEU A 232 19.18 8.55 -1.52
CA LEU A 232 20.13 8.97 -2.55
C LEU A 232 19.67 8.54 -3.94
N PHE A 233 19.18 7.31 -4.12
CA PHE A 233 18.62 6.89 -5.42
C PHE A 233 17.39 7.71 -5.81
N ALA A 234 16.51 8.05 -4.86
CA ALA A 234 15.38 8.95 -5.14
C ALA A 234 15.86 10.34 -5.58
N LEU A 235 16.85 10.91 -4.89
CA LEU A 235 17.47 12.19 -5.25
C LEU A 235 18.16 12.13 -6.61
N LEU A 236 18.81 11.00 -6.95
CA LEU A 236 19.40 10.78 -8.28
C LEU A 236 18.32 10.78 -9.37
N CYS A 237 17.20 10.07 -9.17
CA CYS A 237 16.07 10.11 -10.11
C CYS A 237 15.55 11.54 -10.33
N VAL A 238 15.41 12.32 -9.25
CA VAL A 238 15.02 13.74 -9.34
C VAL A 238 16.10 14.57 -10.04
N GLY A 239 17.38 14.39 -9.71
CA GLY A 239 18.49 15.09 -10.36
C GLY A 239 18.55 14.83 -11.88
N PHE A 240 18.42 13.56 -12.30
CA PHE A 240 18.36 13.19 -13.72
C PHE A 240 17.13 13.77 -14.44
N SER A 241 16.01 13.96 -13.74
CA SER A 241 14.82 14.59 -14.32
C SER A 241 15.06 16.05 -14.73
N PHE A 242 15.83 16.80 -13.95
CA PHE A 242 16.19 18.18 -14.29
C PHE A 242 17.14 18.27 -15.48
N ILE A 243 18.00 17.27 -15.67
CA ILE A 243 18.95 17.22 -16.81
C ILE A 243 18.22 16.84 -18.11
N ASN A 244 17.19 15.98 -18.02
CA ASN A 244 16.45 15.48 -19.18
C ASN A 244 14.93 15.69 -18.96
N PRO A 245 14.39 16.88 -19.27
CA PRO A 245 12.98 17.20 -19.06
C PRO A 245 11.98 16.16 -19.60
N PRO A 246 12.20 15.51 -20.77
CA PRO A 246 11.29 14.46 -21.27
C PRO A 246 11.19 13.23 -20.35
N LEU A 247 12.24 12.94 -19.58
CA LEU A 247 12.26 11.81 -18.66
C LEU A 247 11.62 12.13 -17.30
N THR A 248 11.23 13.38 -17.05
CA THR A 248 10.72 13.82 -15.74
C THR A 248 9.53 12.98 -15.28
N LEU A 249 8.55 12.76 -16.15
CA LEU A 249 7.36 11.98 -15.80
C LEU A 249 7.69 10.51 -15.53
N ILE A 250 8.68 9.96 -16.24
CA ILE A 250 9.10 8.57 -16.10
C ILE A 250 9.90 8.39 -14.80
N LEU A 251 10.79 9.33 -14.48
CA LEU A 251 11.67 9.26 -13.31
C LEU A 251 10.99 9.70 -12.01
N PHE A 252 9.89 10.46 -12.08
CA PHE A 252 9.12 10.86 -10.91
C PHE A 252 8.51 9.65 -10.18
N TRP A 253 7.99 8.66 -10.90
CA TRP A 253 7.40 7.47 -10.28
C TRP A 253 8.41 6.63 -9.46
N PRO A 254 9.58 6.23 -9.98
CA PRO A 254 10.60 5.58 -9.16
C PRO A 254 11.11 6.49 -8.05
N ALA A 255 11.25 7.81 -8.25
CA ALA A 255 11.63 8.73 -7.17
C ALA A 255 10.63 8.68 -6.00
N CYS A 256 9.33 8.76 -6.28
CA CYS A 256 8.28 8.63 -5.26
C CYS A 256 8.32 7.25 -4.59
N SER A 257 8.43 6.18 -5.38
CA SER A 257 8.51 4.81 -4.87
C SER A 257 9.67 4.63 -3.89
N LEU A 258 10.88 5.04 -4.28
CA LEU A 258 12.08 4.91 -3.46
C LEU A 258 12.06 5.85 -2.24
N THR A 259 11.44 7.02 -2.34
CA THR A 259 11.21 7.91 -1.20
C THR A 259 10.34 7.23 -0.14
N ILE A 260 9.25 6.56 -0.54
CA ILE A 260 8.39 5.83 0.38
C ILE A 260 9.17 4.67 1.05
N ILE A 261 10.00 3.94 0.29
CA ILE A 261 10.86 2.88 0.84
C ILE A 261 11.89 3.45 1.83
N SER A 262 12.52 4.58 1.49
CA SER A 262 13.43 5.31 2.38
C SER A 262 12.75 5.67 3.70
N LEU A 263 11.53 6.22 3.65
CA LEU A 263 10.72 6.53 4.84
C LEU A 263 10.35 5.26 5.64
N GLY A 264 10.15 4.13 4.97
CA GLY A 264 10.02 2.81 5.61
C GLY A 264 11.19 2.52 6.53
N TYR A 265 12.42 2.61 6.01
CA TYR A 265 13.64 2.40 6.79
C TYR A 265 13.95 3.53 7.77
N ALA A 266 13.49 4.75 7.48
CA ALA A 266 13.62 5.89 8.37
C ALA A 266 12.81 5.69 9.67
N GLY A 267 11.65 5.03 9.58
CA GLY A 267 10.88 4.63 10.75
C GLY A 267 9.39 4.37 10.56
N LEU A 268 8.84 4.51 9.36
CA LEU A 268 7.45 4.10 9.10
C LEU A 268 7.27 2.57 9.11
N GLY A 269 8.35 1.83 8.88
CA GLY A 269 8.37 0.38 8.89
C GLY A 269 7.55 -0.27 7.78
N ALA A 270 7.26 -1.56 7.96
CA ALA A 270 6.63 -2.42 6.97
C ALA A 270 5.21 -1.98 6.57
N ASN A 271 4.59 -1.09 7.34
CA ASN A 271 3.25 -0.56 7.08
C ASN A 271 3.17 0.19 5.74
N ILE A 272 4.29 0.69 5.22
CA ILE A 272 4.35 1.33 3.89
C ILE A 272 3.89 0.41 2.76
N PHE A 273 4.02 -0.92 2.92
CA PHE A 273 3.57 -1.87 1.91
C PHE A 273 2.05 -2.09 1.95
N GLN A 274 1.39 -1.68 3.04
CA GLN A 274 -0.05 -1.84 3.25
C GLN A 274 -0.55 -3.27 3.01
N LYS A 275 0.29 -4.25 3.33
CA LYS A 275 -0.07 -5.66 3.23
C LYS A 275 -1.15 -5.95 4.26
N ASN A 276 -2.29 -6.44 3.77
CA ASN A 276 -3.44 -6.78 4.60
C ASN A 276 -3.92 -8.17 4.21
N GLN A 277 -4.03 -9.07 5.18
CA GLN A 277 -4.42 -10.47 4.96
C GLN A 277 -3.63 -11.14 3.83
N GLY A 278 -2.32 -10.87 3.79
CA GLY A 278 -1.42 -11.42 2.77
C GLY A 278 -1.43 -10.72 1.42
N ALA A 279 -2.36 -9.78 1.14
CA ALA A 279 -2.40 -9.05 -0.13
C ALA A 279 -2.00 -7.58 0.04
N LEU A 280 -1.21 -7.06 -0.90
CA LEU A 280 -0.92 -5.62 -0.99
C LEU A 280 -2.17 -4.87 -1.45
N GLN A 281 -2.43 -3.72 -0.85
CA GLN A 281 -3.51 -2.84 -1.31
C GLN A 281 -3.17 -2.23 -2.68
N PRO A 282 -4.18 -1.97 -3.55
CA PRO A 282 -3.95 -1.46 -4.90
C PRO A 282 -3.12 -0.17 -4.94
N ALA A 283 -3.35 0.74 -4.00
CA ALA A 283 -2.63 2.02 -3.92
C ALA A 283 -1.14 1.83 -3.64
N ALA A 284 -0.79 1.04 -2.62
CA ALA A 284 0.60 0.69 -2.34
C ALA A 284 1.24 -0.07 -3.51
N ARG A 285 0.53 -1.02 -4.12
CA ARG A 285 1.02 -1.78 -5.29
C ARG A 285 1.37 -0.87 -6.47
N TRP A 286 0.54 0.14 -6.76
CA TRP A 286 0.79 1.07 -7.86
C TRP A 286 1.93 2.04 -7.52
N LEU A 287 1.87 2.72 -6.36
CA LEU A 287 2.91 3.70 -5.98
C LEU A 287 4.30 3.05 -5.83
N LEU A 288 4.35 1.82 -5.31
CA LEU A 288 5.58 1.07 -5.12
C LEU A 288 5.93 0.15 -6.29
N LEU A 289 5.19 0.22 -7.42
CA LEU A 289 5.43 -0.66 -8.57
C LEU A 289 6.89 -0.65 -9.04
N PRO A 290 7.57 0.50 -9.19
CA PRO A 290 8.98 0.53 -9.60
C PRO A 290 9.88 -0.27 -8.66
N TYR A 291 9.71 -0.10 -7.34
CA TYR A 291 10.42 -0.89 -6.33
C TYR A 291 10.06 -2.38 -6.42
N HIS A 292 8.77 -2.71 -6.52
CA HIS A 292 8.31 -4.10 -6.57
C HIS A 292 8.82 -4.83 -7.82
N LEU A 293 8.93 -4.17 -8.96
CA LEU A 293 9.54 -4.76 -10.16
C LEU A 293 11.00 -5.13 -9.90
N GLY A 294 11.78 -4.22 -9.32
CA GLY A 294 13.16 -4.52 -8.91
C GLY A 294 13.24 -5.66 -7.89
N ALA A 295 12.36 -5.65 -6.89
CA ALA A 295 12.28 -6.69 -5.88
C ALA A 295 11.87 -8.05 -6.47
N LEU A 296 10.96 -8.08 -7.45
CA LEU A 296 10.56 -9.30 -8.15
C LEU A 296 11.70 -9.86 -9.00
N LEU A 297 12.41 -9.01 -9.75
CA LEU A 297 13.57 -9.42 -10.54
C LEU A 297 14.67 -10.01 -9.63
N SER A 298 14.98 -9.33 -8.53
CA SER A 298 15.91 -9.82 -7.50
C SER A 298 15.46 -11.18 -6.95
N TRP A 299 14.19 -11.29 -6.54
CA TRP A 299 13.64 -12.53 -6.02
C TRP A 299 13.72 -13.68 -7.04
N HIS A 300 13.34 -13.45 -8.30
CA HIS A 300 13.45 -14.45 -9.36
C HIS A 300 14.89 -14.92 -9.57
N TRP A 301 15.84 -13.98 -9.56
CA TRP A 301 17.27 -14.29 -9.70
C TRP A 301 17.77 -15.18 -8.56
N TYR A 302 17.55 -14.77 -7.31
CA TYR A 302 18.06 -15.50 -6.14
C TYR A 302 17.33 -16.82 -5.87
N THR A 303 16.08 -16.97 -6.30
CA THR A 303 15.27 -18.18 -6.04
C THR A 303 15.24 -19.17 -7.21
N LYS A 304 15.99 -18.93 -8.30
CA LYS A 304 15.96 -19.78 -9.50
C LYS A 304 16.22 -21.25 -9.19
N ASN A 305 17.25 -21.52 -8.37
CA ASN A 305 17.72 -22.88 -8.05
C ASN A 305 17.54 -23.23 -6.57
N GLN A 306 16.63 -22.54 -5.86
CA GLN A 306 16.44 -22.74 -4.42
C GLN A 306 15.16 -23.54 -4.16
N PRO A 307 15.21 -24.56 -3.28
CA PRO A 307 14.02 -25.29 -2.87
C PRO A 307 13.00 -24.34 -2.22
N ALA A 308 11.71 -24.61 -2.43
CA ALA A 308 10.63 -23.76 -1.92
C ALA A 308 10.66 -23.68 -0.40
N TYR A 309 10.82 -24.84 0.24
CA TYR A 309 10.94 -24.99 1.68
C TYR A 309 11.88 -26.15 2.01
N GLN A 310 12.27 -26.23 3.27
CA GLN A 310 13.04 -27.31 3.85
C GLN A 310 12.53 -27.57 5.26
N GLU A 311 12.27 -28.83 5.60
CA GLU A 311 11.91 -29.23 6.96
C GLU A 311 13.13 -29.06 7.87
N VAL A 312 12.93 -28.37 9.00
CA VAL A 312 13.98 -28.09 9.99
C VAL A 312 13.70 -28.76 11.32
N ASP A 313 12.45 -29.12 11.55
CA ASP A 313 11.98 -29.83 12.73
C ASP A 313 10.67 -30.56 12.40
N LYS A 314 10.23 -31.46 13.28
CA LYS A 314 8.96 -32.15 13.14
C LYS A 314 7.84 -31.12 12.92
N GLN A 315 7.13 -31.25 11.81
CA GLN A 315 6.01 -30.36 11.45
C GLN A 315 6.41 -28.87 11.34
N LEU A 316 7.67 -28.58 10.99
CA LEU A 316 8.18 -27.21 10.85
C LEU A 316 9.11 -27.09 9.64
N SER A 317 8.76 -26.22 8.71
CA SER A 317 9.59 -25.90 7.55
C SER A 317 9.97 -24.43 7.50
N ILE A 318 11.20 -24.16 7.04
CA ILE A 318 11.65 -22.83 6.63
C ILE A 318 11.63 -22.71 5.11
N GLY A 319 11.23 -21.56 4.58
CA GLY A 319 11.15 -21.39 3.12
C GLY A 319 11.36 -19.98 2.61
N ARG A 320 11.42 -19.90 1.29
CA ARG A 320 11.23 -18.66 0.52
C ARG A 320 9.74 -18.47 0.24
N ARG A 321 9.37 -17.30 -0.28
CA ARG A 321 8.04 -17.11 -0.87
C ARG A 321 7.82 -18.16 -1.96
N VAL A 322 6.61 -18.69 -2.02
CA VAL A 322 6.28 -19.79 -2.93
C VAL A 322 5.99 -19.29 -4.34
N LYS A 323 6.35 -20.10 -5.34
CA LYS A 323 5.95 -19.93 -6.74
C LYS A 323 4.67 -20.71 -6.98
N THR A 324 3.97 -20.39 -8.06
CA THR A 324 2.80 -21.18 -8.49
C THR A 324 3.15 -22.64 -8.75
N SER A 325 4.36 -22.93 -9.24
CA SER A 325 4.87 -24.29 -9.42
C SER A 325 5.07 -25.07 -8.12
N ASP A 326 5.21 -24.38 -6.99
CA ASP A 326 5.49 -25.02 -5.70
C ASP A 326 4.20 -25.50 -4.99
N LEU A 327 3.02 -25.07 -5.46
CA LEU A 327 1.74 -25.29 -4.76
C LEU A 327 1.39 -26.76 -4.61
N ASN A 328 1.64 -27.57 -5.65
CA ASN A 328 1.40 -29.01 -5.59
C ASN A 328 2.28 -29.69 -4.53
N ASN A 329 3.50 -29.20 -4.30
CA ASN A 329 4.40 -29.77 -3.29
C ASN A 329 3.94 -29.44 -1.87
N LEU A 330 3.23 -28.31 -1.69
CA LEU A 330 2.68 -27.92 -0.38
C LEU A 330 1.49 -28.77 0.05
N GLU A 331 0.82 -29.45 -0.87
CA GLU A 331 -0.27 -30.40 -0.54
C GLU A 331 0.23 -31.52 0.38
N ALA A 332 1.49 -31.96 0.21
CA ALA A 332 2.12 -32.96 1.05
C ALA A 332 2.34 -32.49 2.51
N LEU A 333 2.27 -31.18 2.77
CA LEU A 333 2.40 -30.61 4.12
C LEU A 333 1.04 -30.42 4.80
N LYS A 334 -0.08 -30.78 4.17
CA LYS A 334 -1.40 -30.60 4.79
C LYS A 334 -1.61 -31.56 5.99
N PRO A 335 -2.24 -31.10 7.09
CA PRO A 335 -2.80 -29.75 7.30
C PRO A 335 -1.71 -28.68 7.47
N LEU A 336 -1.80 -27.57 6.72
CA LEU A 336 -0.74 -26.56 6.60
C LEU A 336 -1.13 -25.26 7.30
N ALA A 337 -0.18 -24.65 8.03
CA ALA A 337 -0.28 -23.30 8.56
C ALA A 337 0.94 -22.47 8.11
N ILE A 338 0.77 -21.16 7.94
CA ILE A 338 1.77 -20.29 7.31
C ILE A 338 2.10 -19.09 8.20
N VAL A 339 3.40 -18.83 8.37
CA VAL A 339 3.94 -17.58 8.90
C VAL A 339 4.69 -16.85 7.80
N ASP A 340 4.15 -15.71 7.37
CA ASP A 340 4.68 -14.88 6.30
C ASP A 340 5.29 -13.59 6.85
N LEU A 341 6.59 -13.43 6.65
CA LEU A 341 7.40 -12.31 7.13
C LEU A 341 7.74 -11.29 6.04
N ALA A 342 7.29 -11.51 4.79
CA ALA A 342 7.65 -10.69 3.64
C ALA A 342 6.56 -9.65 3.37
N SER A 343 6.76 -8.43 3.85
CA SER A 343 5.78 -7.34 3.71
C SER A 343 5.65 -6.85 2.27
N GLU A 344 6.71 -6.98 1.50
CA GLU A 344 6.89 -6.38 0.18
C GLU A 344 6.22 -7.16 -0.96
N TYR A 345 5.61 -8.32 -0.69
CA TYR A 345 4.93 -9.15 -1.70
C TYR A 345 3.50 -9.51 -1.29
N SER A 346 2.61 -9.62 -2.27
CA SER A 346 1.34 -10.32 -2.07
C SER A 346 1.57 -11.83 -2.06
N GLU A 347 0.92 -12.52 -1.15
CA GLU A 347 0.91 -13.98 -1.10
C GLU A 347 0.04 -14.56 -2.21
N HIS A 348 0.31 -15.80 -2.59
CA HIS A 348 -0.47 -16.52 -3.58
C HIS A 348 -1.93 -16.72 -3.11
N PRO A 349 -2.95 -16.41 -3.93
CA PRO A 349 -4.35 -16.47 -3.51
C PRO A 349 -4.80 -17.83 -2.96
N GLN A 350 -4.22 -18.94 -3.45
CA GLN A 350 -4.55 -20.28 -2.93
C GLN A 350 -4.09 -20.51 -1.49
N LEU A 351 -3.04 -19.81 -1.04
CA LEU A 351 -2.55 -19.88 0.34
C LEU A 351 -3.31 -18.95 1.29
N LEU A 352 -4.10 -18.04 0.74
CA LEU A 352 -4.99 -17.13 1.49
C LEU A 352 -6.42 -17.71 1.61
N ASN A 353 -6.58 -19.00 1.32
CA ASN A 353 -7.85 -19.69 1.53
C ASN A 353 -8.15 -19.80 3.04
N SER A 354 -9.42 -19.63 3.42
CA SER A 354 -9.95 -19.74 4.79
C SER A 354 -9.58 -21.01 5.56
N GLN A 355 -9.15 -22.07 4.87
CA GLN A 355 -8.77 -23.35 5.48
C GLN A 355 -7.30 -23.42 5.92
N ILE A 356 -6.46 -22.47 5.50
CA ILE A 356 -5.04 -22.43 5.85
C ILE A 356 -4.85 -21.33 6.88
N PRO A 357 -4.54 -21.67 8.14
CA PRO A 357 -4.16 -20.67 9.12
C PRO A 357 -2.98 -19.85 8.62
N TYR A 358 -3.12 -18.53 8.63
CA TYR A 358 -2.16 -17.62 8.05
C TYR A 358 -1.87 -16.45 9.00
N LEU A 359 -0.60 -16.29 9.34
CA LEU A 359 -0.07 -15.17 10.12
C LEU A 359 0.87 -14.35 9.24
N SER A 360 0.52 -13.09 8.99
CA SER A 360 1.42 -12.12 8.36
C SER A 360 2.00 -11.19 9.40
N LEU A 361 3.33 -11.15 9.49
CA LEU A 361 4.06 -10.21 10.34
C LEU A 361 4.84 -9.26 9.44
N GLY A 362 4.49 -7.98 9.51
CA GLY A 362 5.13 -6.95 8.70
C GLY A 362 6.56 -6.67 9.16
N ILE A 363 7.55 -7.19 8.44
CA ILE A 363 8.98 -6.94 8.68
C ILE A 363 9.60 -6.33 7.42
N MET A 364 10.36 -5.24 7.60
CA MET A 364 11.16 -4.65 6.53
C MET A 364 12.28 -5.61 6.13
N ASP A 365 12.63 -5.66 4.85
CA ASP A 365 13.72 -6.53 4.42
C ASP A 365 15.04 -6.17 5.13
N LEU A 366 15.89 -7.19 5.36
CA LEU A 366 17.20 -7.05 6.01
C LEU A 366 17.17 -6.50 7.46
N THR A 367 16.00 -6.47 8.08
CA THR A 367 15.81 -6.04 9.47
C THR A 367 15.30 -7.20 10.34
N PRO A 368 15.70 -7.25 11.64
CA PRO A 368 15.25 -8.31 12.52
C PRO A 368 13.78 -8.14 12.94
N PRO A 369 13.03 -9.23 13.14
CA PRO A 369 11.72 -9.17 13.81
C PRO A 369 11.87 -8.58 15.21
N ASN A 370 10.93 -7.75 15.66
CA ASN A 370 10.95 -7.27 17.05
C ASN A 370 10.50 -8.35 18.06
N LYS A 371 10.66 -8.09 19.37
CA LYS A 371 10.31 -9.06 20.44
C LYS A 371 8.85 -9.53 20.34
N GLU A 372 7.90 -8.62 20.10
CA GLU A 372 6.48 -8.94 20.00
C GLU A 372 6.18 -9.83 18.78
N GLN A 373 6.81 -9.54 17.64
CA GLN A 373 6.69 -10.34 16.42
C GLN A 373 7.27 -11.74 16.61
N LEU A 374 8.41 -11.86 17.30
CA LEU A 374 8.97 -13.16 17.66
C LEU A 374 8.01 -13.94 18.55
N LEU A 375 7.47 -13.33 19.61
CA LEU A 375 6.50 -13.97 20.50
C LEU A 375 5.26 -14.46 19.73
N GLN A 376 4.65 -13.58 18.94
CA GLN A 376 3.49 -13.92 18.11
C GLN A 376 3.78 -15.08 17.16
N ALA A 377 4.93 -15.07 16.49
CA ALA A 377 5.32 -16.15 15.58
C ALA A 377 5.51 -17.46 16.34
N THR A 378 6.20 -17.45 17.48
CA THR A 378 6.44 -18.66 18.27
C THR A 378 5.17 -19.24 18.87
N GLU A 379 4.25 -18.39 19.33
CA GLU A 379 2.93 -18.80 19.83
C GLU A 379 2.09 -19.44 18.72
N PHE A 380 2.09 -18.83 17.54
CA PHE A 380 1.40 -19.36 16.36
C PHE A 380 1.96 -20.72 15.95
N ILE A 381 3.29 -20.85 15.86
CA ILE A 381 3.95 -22.12 15.53
C ILE A 381 3.54 -23.19 16.55
N HIS A 382 3.69 -22.90 17.85
CA HIS A 382 3.38 -23.84 18.91
C HIS A 382 1.91 -24.31 18.86
N HIS A 383 0.99 -23.35 18.73
CA HIS A 383 -0.45 -23.61 18.72
C HIS A 383 -0.88 -24.54 17.59
N TYR A 384 -0.40 -24.29 16.37
CA TYR A 384 -0.79 -25.09 15.20
C TYR A 384 -0.06 -26.43 15.14
N GLN A 385 1.19 -26.52 15.61
CA GLN A 385 1.86 -27.81 15.78
C GLN A 385 1.12 -28.74 16.75
N GLN A 386 0.59 -28.21 17.87
CA GLN A 386 -0.22 -29.00 18.81
C GLN A 386 -1.51 -29.55 18.19
N GLN A 387 -2.03 -28.90 17.15
CA GLN A 387 -3.20 -29.35 16.39
C GLN A 387 -2.84 -30.26 15.21
N GLY A 388 -1.58 -30.65 15.08
CA GLY A 388 -1.10 -31.53 14.01
C GLY A 388 -0.80 -30.83 12.68
N TYR A 389 -0.83 -29.49 12.63
CA TYR A 389 -0.47 -28.75 11.42
C TYR A 389 1.04 -28.73 11.20
N HIS A 390 1.45 -28.86 9.94
CA HIS A 390 2.77 -28.49 9.49
C HIS A 390 2.86 -26.98 9.34
N VAL A 391 3.82 -26.33 9.98
CA VAL A 391 3.98 -24.88 9.92
C VAL A 391 5.09 -24.51 8.94
N LEU A 392 4.77 -23.72 7.93
CA LEU A 392 5.74 -23.13 7.01
C LEU A 392 6.04 -21.68 7.41
N VAL A 393 7.27 -21.42 7.81
CA VAL A 393 7.78 -20.06 8.10
C VAL A 393 8.60 -19.57 6.91
N HIS A 394 8.17 -18.50 6.25
CA HIS A 394 8.89 -17.95 5.11
C HIS A 394 9.06 -16.43 5.15
N CYS A 395 10.09 -15.96 4.46
CA CYS A 395 10.22 -14.57 4.05
C CYS A 395 10.41 -14.52 2.52
N ALA A 396 10.99 -13.47 1.96
CA ALA A 396 11.20 -13.38 0.51
C ALA A 396 12.10 -14.51 -0.01
N LEU A 397 13.31 -14.62 0.53
CA LEU A 397 14.35 -15.59 0.11
C LEU A 397 14.54 -16.76 1.08
N GLY A 398 14.06 -16.63 2.32
CA GLY A 398 14.19 -17.67 3.33
C GLY A 398 15.58 -17.77 3.97
N TYR A 399 16.31 -16.66 4.09
CA TYR A 399 17.70 -16.62 4.59
C TYR A 399 17.89 -15.96 5.97
N SER A 400 17.10 -14.95 6.31
CA SER A 400 17.35 -14.14 7.53
C SER A 400 16.12 -14.01 8.42
N ARG A 401 15.06 -13.33 7.96
CA ARG A 401 13.83 -13.09 8.74
C ARG A 401 13.18 -14.39 9.23
N SER A 402 12.99 -15.36 8.34
CA SER A 402 12.41 -16.66 8.69
C SER A 402 13.34 -17.48 9.58
N ALA A 403 14.65 -17.43 9.33
CA ALA A 403 15.64 -18.11 10.16
C ALA A 403 15.61 -17.61 11.61
N ALA A 404 15.47 -16.29 11.82
CA ALA A 404 15.34 -15.71 13.15
C ALA A 404 14.09 -16.21 13.88
N VAL A 405 12.96 -16.36 13.20
CA VAL A 405 11.73 -16.94 13.80
C VAL A 405 11.93 -18.41 14.17
N ILE A 406 12.56 -19.22 13.31
CA ILE A 406 12.87 -20.63 13.62
C ILE A 406 13.77 -20.72 14.86
N ILE A 407 14.84 -19.92 14.92
CA ILE A 407 15.75 -19.88 16.07
C ILE A 407 15.03 -19.42 17.33
N ALA A 408 14.21 -18.37 17.25
CA ALA A 408 13.41 -17.92 18.38
C ALA A 408 12.47 -19.02 18.90
N TYR A 409 11.86 -19.80 18.00
CA TYR A 409 11.01 -20.93 18.36
C TYR A 409 11.78 -22.05 19.08
N TRP A 410 12.94 -22.44 18.55
CA TRP A 410 13.78 -23.45 19.20
C TRP A 410 14.33 -23.00 20.54
N LEU A 411 14.70 -21.73 20.66
CA LEU A 411 15.05 -21.14 21.94
C LEU A 411 13.85 -21.25 22.87
N ALA A 412 12.68 -20.73 22.49
CA ALA A 412 11.47 -20.68 23.30
C ALA A 412 11.01 -22.05 23.82
N THR A 413 11.08 -23.09 22.98
CA THR A 413 10.74 -24.47 23.34
C THR A 413 11.83 -25.21 24.13
N GLY A 414 13.02 -24.62 24.25
CA GLY A 414 14.14 -25.25 24.95
C GLY A 414 14.86 -26.33 24.14
N ARG A 415 14.58 -26.44 22.84
CA ARG A 415 15.29 -27.35 21.92
C ARG A 415 16.80 -27.04 21.87
N VAL A 416 17.14 -25.75 21.97
CA VAL A 416 18.51 -25.23 22.02
C VAL A 416 18.63 -24.21 23.15
N LYS A 417 19.83 -24.08 23.73
CA LYS A 417 20.06 -23.22 24.91
C LYS A 417 20.57 -21.83 24.53
N THR A 418 21.33 -21.75 23.44
CA THR A 418 22.00 -20.51 23.00
C THR A 418 21.68 -20.20 21.54
N THR A 419 21.78 -18.91 21.21
CA THR A 419 21.58 -18.43 19.83
C THR A 419 22.63 -19.01 18.90
N ASP A 420 23.90 -19.11 19.35
CA ASP A 420 24.99 -19.63 18.52
C ASP A 420 24.84 -21.13 18.20
N GLU A 421 24.31 -21.91 19.15
CA GLU A 421 23.94 -23.31 18.91
C GLU A 421 22.84 -23.42 17.84
N ALA A 422 21.78 -22.60 17.98
CA ALA A 422 20.67 -22.57 17.05
C ALA A 422 21.09 -22.16 15.62
N ILE A 423 21.98 -21.16 15.51
CA ILE A 423 22.51 -20.68 14.23
C ILE A 423 23.31 -21.79 13.55
N ARG A 424 24.24 -22.44 14.26
CA ARG A 424 25.03 -23.53 13.70
C ARG A 424 24.15 -24.67 13.21
N PHE A 425 23.20 -25.09 14.03
CA PHE A 425 22.26 -26.15 13.67
C PHE A 425 21.42 -25.81 12.43
N LEU A 426 20.94 -24.57 12.33
CA LEU A 426 20.19 -24.14 11.15
C LEU A 426 21.09 -24.03 9.90
N GLN A 427 22.35 -23.61 10.05
CA GLN A 427 23.30 -23.51 8.94
C GLN A 427 23.73 -24.88 8.40
N GLU A 428 23.81 -25.91 9.25
CA GLU A 428 24.04 -27.29 8.81
C GLU A 428 22.92 -27.79 7.89
N LEU A 429 21.66 -27.46 8.24
CA LEU A 429 20.51 -27.81 7.41
C LEU A 429 20.41 -26.90 6.17
N ARG A 430 20.64 -25.60 6.35
CA ARG A 430 20.44 -24.57 5.33
C ARG A 430 21.64 -23.61 5.29
N PRO A 431 22.71 -23.95 4.54
CA PRO A 431 23.97 -23.19 4.52
C PRO A 431 23.85 -21.72 4.11
N ASN A 432 22.81 -21.37 3.35
CA ASN A 432 22.54 -20.01 2.90
C ASN A 432 21.88 -19.12 3.97
N THR A 433 21.79 -19.58 5.22
CA THR A 433 21.24 -18.79 6.33
C THR A 433 22.22 -17.68 6.72
N VAL A 434 21.76 -16.42 6.62
CA VAL A 434 22.57 -15.23 6.87
C VAL A 434 21.91 -14.38 7.96
N LEU A 435 22.56 -14.27 9.11
CA LEU A 435 22.10 -13.44 10.24
C LEU A 435 23.21 -12.47 10.61
N ASN A 436 22.96 -11.18 10.42
CA ASN A 436 23.91 -10.14 10.84
C ASN A 436 23.83 -9.90 12.36
N GLN A 437 24.72 -9.05 12.87
CA GLN A 437 24.79 -8.72 14.31
C GLN A 437 23.47 -8.22 14.89
N ASN A 438 22.66 -7.47 14.14
CA ASN A 438 21.36 -6.97 14.62
C ASN A 438 20.36 -8.12 14.86
N PHE A 439 20.36 -9.14 14.01
CA PHE A 439 19.56 -10.35 14.23
C PHE A 439 20.04 -11.13 15.46
N ILE A 440 21.35 -11.33 15.58
CA ILE A 440 21.95 -12.06 16.71
C ILE A 440 21.64 -11.35 18.03
N HIS A 441 21.83 -10.03 18.09
CA HIS A 441 21.50 -9.21 19.26
C HIS A 441 20.03 -9.37 19.66
N THR A 442 19.12 -9.25 18.69
CA THR A 442 17.68 -9.40 18.94
C THR A 442 17.32 -10.77 19.51
N LEU A 443 17.89 -11.85 18.95
CA LEU A 443 17.66 -13.21 19.42
C LEU A 443 18.25 -13.44 20.83
N ASN A 444 19.41 -12.85 21.13
CA ASN A 444 20.00 -12.90 22.46
C ASN A 444 19.13 -12.16 23.49
N SER A 445 18.66 -10.96 23.18
CA SER A 445 17.75 -10.19 24.05
C SER A 445 16.42 -10.93 24.27
N PHE A 446 15.89 -11.57 23.22
CA PHE A 446 14.69 -12.42 23.31
C PHE A 446 14.91 -13.60 24.27
N ASN A 447 16.02 -14.34 24.10
CA ASN A 447 16.34 -15.49 24.95
C ASN A 447 16.58 -15.09 26.42
N GLN A 448 17.27 -13.98 26.67
CA GLN A 448 17.52 -13.45 28.01
C GLN A 448 16.21 -13.04 28.70
N SER A 449 15.36 -12.28 28.01
CA SER A 449 14.06 -11.85 28.54
C SER A 449 13.22 -13.05 28.99
N ARG A 450 13.18 -14.10 28.17
CA ARG A 450 12.46 -15.34 28.49
C ARG A 450 13.05 -16.05 29.72
N LYS A 451 14.37 -16.19 29.82
CA LYS A 451 15.02 -16.81 30.99
C LYS A 451 14.68 -16.07 32.28
N MET A 452 14.61 -14.73 32.23
CA MET A 452 14.17 -13.91 33.36
C MET A 452 12.70 -14.19 33.68
N GLU A 453 11.79 -14.14 32.71
CA GLU A 453 10.35 -14.43 32.91
C GLU A 453 10.13 -15.82 33.52
N THR A 454 10.83 -16.86 33.05
CA THR A 454 10.77 -18.22 33.64
C THR A 454 11.31 -18.24 35.08
N SER A 455 12.41 -17.54 35.36
CA SER A 455 13.00 -17.48 36.71
C SER A 455 12.09 -16.75 37.70
N THR A 456 11.48 -15.65 37.27
CA THR A 456 10.52 -14.87 38.09
C THR A 456 9.24 -15.66 38.34
N ALA A 457 8.74 -16.41 37.35
CA ALA A 457 7.58 -17.29 37.51
C ALA A 457 7.86 -18.51 38.41
N LEU A 458 9.11 -19.01 38.43
CA LEU A 458 9.54 -20.03 39.38
C LEU A 458 9.62 -19.47 40.80
N LEU A 459 10.27 -18.32 40.98
CA LEU A 459 10.39 -17.64 42.28
C LEU A 459 9.03 -17.25 42.88
N SER A 460 8.07 -16.79 42.07
CA SER A 460 6.72 -16.48 42.56
C SER A 460 5.92 -17.72 42.95
N LYS A 461 6.17 -18.88 42.31
CA LYS A 461 5.60 -20.18 42.72
C LYS A 461 6.23 -20.71 44.01
N THR A 462 7.53 -20.50 44.25
CA THR A 462 8.18 -20.91 45.50
C THR A 462 7.76 -20.06 46.70
N ILE A 463 7.37 -18.80 46.49
CA ILE A 463 6.90 -17.90 47.55
C ILE A 463 5.41 -18.11 47.87
N SER A 464 4.64 -18.71 46.96
CA SER A 464 3.19 -18.93 47.12
C SER A 464 2.79 -20.36 47.53
N SER A 465 3.74 -21.25 47.78
CA SER A 465 3.48 -22.55 48.42
C SER A 465 3.42 -22.38 49.94
N PRO A 466 2.26 -22.51 50.60
CA PRO A 466 2.19 -22.44 52.06
C PRO A 466 2.85 -23.70 52.66
N CYS A 467 3.64 -23.50 53.72
CA CYS A 467 4.02 -24.57 54.66
C CYS A 467 2.79 -25.14 55.37
#